data_AF-A0A1Y1MK75-F1
#
_entry.id   AF-A0A1Y1MK75-F1
#
_cell.length_a   1.000
_cell.length_b   1.000
_cell.length_c   1.000
_cell.angle_alpha   90.00
_cell.angle_beta   90.00
_cell.angle_gamma   90.00
#
_symmetry.space_group_name_H-M   'P 1'
#
loop_
_entity.id
_entity.type
_entity.pdbx_description
1 polymer ?
#
loop_
_entity_poly.entity_id
_entity_poly.type
_entity_poly.pdbx_seq_one_letter_code
_entity_poly.pdbx_strand_id
1 'polypeptide(L)'
;AEDYRQEVHAQIYACLAKNSVGSIHSKDVNVRAVVNQYFEAQVYDVFVIKGNTAIFKCQIPSFVSDHVDIISWQDSDKNKYLPPDDSQYDSKYLVLPSGELHIRDVGPEDGYKTYQCRTKHRLTGETRLSATKGRLVIT
;
A
#
# COMPACT_ATOMS: atom_id res chain seq x y z
N ALA A 1 15.62 -12.41 -12.39
CA ALA A 1 16.11 -11.01 -12.47
C ALA A 1 17.19 -10.85 -13.54
N GLU A 2 18.02 -11.87 -13.75
CA GLU A 2 19.15 -11.82 -14.69
C GLU A 2 18.76 -11.57 -16.15
N ASP A 3 17.56 -11.97 -16.58
CA ASP A 3 17.07 -11.72 -17.95
C ASP A 3 16.36 -10.38 -18.14
N TYR A 4 16.26 -9.53 -17.09
CA TYR A 4 15.60 -8.24 -17.23
C TYR A 4 16.44 -7.29 -18.09
N ARG A 5 15.79 -6.71 -19.10
CA ARG A 5 16.39 -5.76 -20.05
C ARG A 5 15.50 -4.54 -20.17
N GLN A 6 16.03 -3.36 -19.83
CA GLN A 6 15.26 -2.11 -19.83
C GLN A 6 14.66 -1.79 -21.20
N GLU A 7 15.42 -2.00 -22.27
CA GLU A 7 15.01 -1.73 -23.67
C GLU A 7 13.80 -2.56 -24.13
N VAL A 8 13.56 -3.72 -23.50
CA VAL A 8 12.44 -4.61 -23.82
C VAL A 8 11.31 -4.45 -22.80
N HIS A 9 11.66 -4.40 -21.52
CA HIS A 9 10.72 -4.54 -20.41
C HIS A 9 10.19 -3.21 -19.86
N ALA A 10 10.78 -2.08 -20.22
CA ALA A 10 10.32 -0.75 -19.84
C ALA A 10 10.37 0.18 -21.06
N GLN A 11 9.42 -0.03 -21.98
CA GLN A 11 9.42 0.63 -23.29
C GLN A 11 8.01 0.92 -23.80
N ILE A 12 7.90 1.93 -24.65
CA ILE A 12 6.68 2.27 -25.37
C ILE A 12 6.68 1.59 -26.74
N TYR A 13 5.68 0.74 -26.98
CA TYR A 13 5.49 0.01 -28.24
C TYR A 13 4.35 0.61 -29.05
N ALA A 14 4.38 0.41 -30.37
CA ALA A 14 3.26 0.69 -31.26
C ALA A 14 3.10 -0.47 -32.26
N CYS A 15 1.85 -0.83 -32.56
CA CYS A 15 1.53 -1.86 -33.54
C CYS A 15 1.38 -1.21 -34.93
N LEU A 16 2.08 -1.75 -35.93
CA LEU A 16 1.98 -1.35 -37.33
C LEU A 16 1.18 -2.40 -38.11
N ALA A 17 0.00 -2.01 -38.60
CA ALA A 17 -0.78 -2.83 -39.52
C ALA A 17 -0.59 -2.31 -40.95
N LYS A 18 -0.15 -3.18 -41.86
CA LYS A 18 0.16 -2.83 -43.26
C LYS A 18 -0.44 -3.83 -44.24
N ASN A 19 -1.02 -3.33 -45.31
CA ASN A 19 -1.47 -4.11 -46.47
C ASN A 19 -0.95 -3.48 -47.77
N SER A 20 -1.42 -3.96 -48.92
CA SER A 20 -1.03 -3.44 -50.24
C SER A 20 -1.48 -2.00 -50.52
N VAL A 21 -2.46 -1.48 -49.77
CA VAL A 21 -3.03 -0.14 -49.96
C VAL A 21 -2.35 0.89 -49.06
N GLY A 22 -1.90 0.50 -47.86
CA GLY A 22 -1.25 1.42 -46.94
C GLY A 22 -0.90 0.81 -45.58
N SER A 23 -0.57 1.69 -44.63
CA SER A 23 -0.21 1.29 -43.26
C SER A 23 -0.78 2.24 -42.21
N ILE A 24 -1.17 1.69 -41.06
CA ILE A 24 -1.66 2.44 -39.90
C ILE A 24 -0.88 2.02 -38.64
N HIS A 25 -0.66 2.98 -37.74
CA HIS A 25 -0.08 2.73 -36.42
C HIS A 25 -1.17 2.76 -35.34
N SER A 26 -1.03 1.93 -34.31
CA SER A 26 -1.88 1.99 -33.12
C SER A 26 -1.54 3.20 -32.25
N LYS A 27 -2.30 3.38 -31.16
CA LYS A 27 -1.86 4.21 -30.04
C LYS A 27 -0.61 3.61 -29.38
N ASP A 28 0.11 4.47 -28.67
CA ASP A 28 1.25 4.08 -27.85
C ASP A 28 0.83 3.12 -26.73
N VAL A 29 1.57 2.01 -26.61
CA VAL A 29 1.38 0.97 -25.60
C VAL A 29 2.56 0.99 -24.64
N ASN A 30 2.33 1.49 -23.43
CA ASN A 30 3.35 1.53 -22.39
C ASN A 30 3.49 0.14 -21.74
N VAL A 31 4.60 -0.55 -22.02
CA VAL A 31 4.93 -1.84 -21.44
C VAL A 31 5.92 -1.64 -20.30
N ARG A 32 5.52 -2.06 -19.10
CA ARG A 32 6.33 -1.99 -17.88
C ARG A 32 6.28 -3.34 -17.15
N ALA A 33 7.23 -4.21 -17.46
CA ALA A 33 7.44 -5.43 -16.69
C ALA A 33 8.27 -5.12 -15.45
N VAL A 34 7.88 -5.71 -14.33
CA VAL A 34 8.50 -5.45 -13.02
C VAL A 34 8.99 -6.78 -12.47
N VAL A 35 10.27 -6.81 -12.09
CA VAL A 35 10.86 -7.98 -11.46
C VAL A 35 10.24 -8.14 -10.07
N ASN A 36 9.75 -9.34 -9.75
CA ASN A 36 9.27 -9.65 -8.42
C ASN A 36 10.45 -9.66 -7.43
N GLN A 37 10.62 -8.57 -6.70
CA GLN A 37 11.64 -8.43 -5.66
C GLN A 37 10.99 -8.55 -4.28
N TYR A 38 11.73 -9.17 -3.36
CA TYR A 38 11.29 -9.26 -1.98
C TYR A 38 11.29 -7.87 -1.33
N PHE A 39 10.21 -7.54 -0.63
CA PHE A 39 10.11 -6.33 0.19
C PHE A 39 9.42 -6.63 1.52
N GLU A 40 9.68 -5.77 2.49
CA GLU A 40 9.01 -5.73 3.78
C GLU A 40 8.50 -4.32 4.04
N ALA A 41 7.23 -4.21 4.41
CA ALA A 41 6.70 -2.96 4.94
C ALA A 41 7.00 -2.84 6.43
N GLN A 42 7.19 -1.62 6.93
CA GLN A 42 7.45 -1.35 8.34
C GLN A 42 6.41 -0.41 8.92
N VAL A 43 6.11 -0.58 10.20
CA VAL A 43 5.30 0.37 10.99
C VAL A 43 6.14 0.79 12.19
N TYR A 44 6.19 2.09 12.45
CA TYR A 44 6.91 2.68 13.57
C TYR A 44 5.98 3.11 14.69
N ASP A 45 6.55 3.30 15.88
CA ASP A 45 5.84 3.81 17.03
C ASP A 45 5.37 5.25 16.79
N VAL A 46 4.18 5.54 17.30
CA VAL A 46 3.53 6.85 17.17
C VAL A 46 3.36 7.44 18.56
N PHE A 47 3.78 8.69 18.74
CA PHE A 47 3.70 9.42 20.00
C PHE A 47 2.61 10.48 19.90
N VAL A 48 1.60 10.40 20.77
CA VAL A 48 0.43 11.27 20.73
C VAL A 48 -0.01 11.66 22.13
N ILE A 49 -0.46 12.91 22.28
CA ILE A 49 -1.05 13.41 23.53
C ILE A 49 -2.47 12.87 23.66
N LYS A 50 -2.87 12.47 24.86
CA LYS A 50 -4.24 12.02 25.15
C LYS A 50 -5.30 12.98 24.59
N GLY A 51 -6.33 12.43 23.92
CA GLY A 51 -7.42 13.17 23.29
C GLY A 51 -7.13 13.66 21.87
N ASN A 52 -5.87 13.63 21.41
CA ASN A 52 -5.55 13.93 20.02
C ASN A 52 -5.81 12.74 19.10
N THR A 53 -5.69 12.97 17.79
CA THR A 53 -5.75 11.92 16.78
C THR A 53 -4.37 11.33 16.52
N ALA A 54 -4.25 10.01 16.50
CA ALA A 54 -3.06 9.31 16.05
C ALA A 54 -3.16 8.87 14.59
N ILE A 55 -2.03 8.87 13.90
CA ILE A 55 -1.91 8.48 12.49
C ILE A 55 -0.79 7.46 12.37
N PHE A 56 -1.15 6.22 12.07
CA PHE A 56 -0.18 5.18 11.74
C PHE A 56 0.08 5.15 10.24
N LYS A 57 1.37 5.18 9.87
CA LYS A 57 1.84 5.09 8.49
C LYS A 57 2.52 3.75 8.25
N CYS A 58 2.11 3.07 7.19
CA CYS A 58 2.77 1.86 6.70
C CYS A 58 3.90 2.28 5.75
N GLN A 59 5.15 2.09 6.17
CA GLN A 59 6.34 2.43 5.40
C GLN A 59 6.59 1.35 4.36
N ILE A 60 6.21 1.65 3.13
CA ILE A 60 6.46 0.80 1.96
C ILE A 60 7.70 1.36 1.25
N PRO A 61 8.72 0.52 0.96
CA PRO A 61 9.89 0.97 0.21
C PRO A 61 9.50 1.56 -1.16
N SER A 62 10.11 2.68 -1.52
CA SER A 62 9.73 3.44 -2.72
C SER A 62 9.89 2.68 -4.05
N PHE A 63 10.78 1.69 -4.10
CA PHE A 63 10.99 0.88 -5.31
C PHE A 63 9.82 -0.08 -5.62
N VAL A 64 8.93 -0.34 -4.65
CA VAL A 64 7.70 -1.14 -4.80
C VAL A 64 6.42 -0.36 -4.51
N SER A 65 6.48 0.89 -4.04
CA SER A 65 5.29 1.69 -3.70
C SER A 65 4.34 1.84 -4.87
N ASP A 66 4.90 1.95 -6.08
CA ASP A 66 4.14 1.99 -7.33
C ASP A 66 3.35 0.72 -7.59
N HIS A 67 3.55 -0.39 -6.86
CA HIS A 67 2.99 -1.73 -7.10
C HIS A 67 2.29 -2.36 -5.89
N VAL A 68 2.32 -1.70 -4.73
CA VAL A 68 1.88 -2.24 -3.46
C VAL A 68 0.85 -1.32 -2.83
N ASP A 69 -0.31 -1.88 -2.52
CA ASP A 69 -1.43 -1.15 -1.93
C ASP A 69 -1.66 -1.66 -0.49
N ILE A 70 -2.05 -0.76 0.42
CA ILE A 70 -2.42 -1.11 1.80
C ILE A 70 -3.89 -1.52 1.80
N ILE A 71 -4.17 -2.77 2.14
CA ILE A 71 -5.52 -3.33 2.05
C ILE A 71 -6.27 -3.34 3.38
N SER A 72 -5.56 -3.38 4.50
CA SER A 72 -6.15 -3.37 5.84
C SER A 72 -5.10 -3.10 6.91
N TRP A 73 -5.55 -2.64 8.06
CA TRP A 73 -4.77 -2.66 9.30
C TRP A 73 -5.27 -3.74 10.25
N GLN A 74 -4.40 -4.18 11.15
CA GLN A 74 -4.76 -5.13 12.19
C GLN A 74 -4.08 -4.77 13.51
N ASP A 75 -4.79 -4.93 14.63
CA ASP A 75 -4.20 -4.76 15.96
C ASP A 75 -3.66 -6.08 16.55
N SER A 76 -3.12 -5.98 17.77
CA SER A 76 -2.64 -7.10 18.59
C SER A 76 -3.74 -8.12 18.91
N ASP A 77 -4.98 -7.68 19.00
CA ASP A 77 -6.16 -8.47 19.38
C ASP A 77 -6.81 -9.13 18.16
N LYS A 78 -6.18 -9.03 16.98
CA LYS A 78 -6.66 -9.56 15.68
C LYS A 78 -7.88 -8.83 15.11
N ASN A 79 -8.24 -7.65 15.64
CA ASN A 79 -9.24 -6.81 15.02
C ASN A 79 -8.71 -6.29 13.69
N LYS A 80 -9.53 -6.32 12.65
CA LYS A 80 -9.18 -5.84 11.32
C LYS A 80 -9.89 -4.53 11.04
N TYR A 81 -9.13 -3.56 10.57
CA TYR A 81 -9.63 -2.27 10.11
C TYR A 81 -9.49 -2.23 8.60
N LEU A 82 -10.62 -2.07 7.92
CA LEU A 82 -10.71 -2.00 6.47
C LEU A 82 -10.92 -0.54 6.04
N PRO A 83 -10.57 -0.18 4.80
CA PRO A 83 -11.03 1.07 4.20
C PRO A 83 -12.56 1.21 4.39
N PRO A 84 -13.05 2.41 4.73
CA PRO A 84 -14.46 2.63 5.03
C PRO A 84 -15.32 2.26 3.81
N ASP A 85 -16.39 1.51 4.09
CA ASP A 85 -17.61 1.54 3.28
C ASP A 85 -18.44 2.75 3.75
N ASP A 86 -19.32 3.32 2.93
CA ASP A 86 -19.94 4.67 3.11
C ASP A 86 -20.57 4.96 4.50
N SER A 87 -20.79 3.93 5.33
CA SER A 87 -21.31 4.00 6.70
C SER A 87 -20.26 4.12 7.83
N GLN A 88 -18.95 4.03 7.55
CA GLN A 88 -17.89 3.91 8.57
C GLN A 88 -17.06 5.17 8.82
N TYR A 89 -17.41 6.32 8.24
CA TYR A 89 -16.61 7.55 8.41
C TYR A 89 -16.61 8.15 9.84
N ASP A 90 -17.49 7.68 10.72
CA ASP A 90 -17.58 8.12 12.12
C ASP A 90 -16.98 7.12 13.13
N SER A 91 -16.30 6.07 12.67
CA SER A 91 -15.62 5.15 13.56
C SER A 91 -14.38 5.79 14.21
N LYS A 92 -14.09 5.40 15.46
CA LYS A 92 -12.84 5.75 16.16
C LYS A 92 -11.60 5.38 15.33
N TYR A 93 -11.63 4.21 14.70
CA TYR A 93 -10.58 3.69 13.83
C TYR A 93 -11.00 3.82 12.38
N LEU A 94 -10.25 4.58 11.58
CA LEU A 94 -10.56 4.86 10.18
C LEU A 94 -9.32 4.63 9.31
N VAL A 95 -9.42 3.81 8.27
CA VAL A 95 -8.35 3.66 7.28
C VAL A 95 -8.58 4.66 6.16
N LEU A 96 -7.63 5.56 5.92
CA LEU A 96 -7.74 6.56 4.85
C LEU A 96 -7.62 5.92 3.47
N PRO A 97 -8.14 6.55 2.40
CA PRO A 97 -7.94 6.10 1.02
C PRO A 97 -6.46 6.00 0.61
N SER A 98 -5.59 6.79 1.25
CA SER A 98 -4.13 6.75 1.11
C SER A 98 -3.46 5.61 1.90
N GLY A 99 -4.21 4.92 2.76
CA GLY A 99 -3.79 3.69 3.44
C GLY A 99 -3.30 3.88 4.88
N GLU A 100 -3.24 5.10 5.42
CA GLU A 100 -2.95 5.33 6.84
C GLU A 100 -4.10 4.91 7.75
N LEU A 101 -3.80 4.53 8.99
CA LEU A 101 -4.81 4.30 10.02
C LEU A 101 -4.91 5.53 10.94
N HIS A 102 -6.06 6.18 10.91
CA HIS A 102 -6.47 7.23 11.83
C HIS A 102 -7.16 6.66 13.07
N ILE A 103 -6.74 7.11 14.25
CA ILE A 103 -7.36 6.78 15.53
C ILE A 103 -7.76 8.10 16.19
N ARG A 104 -9.06 8.37 16.25
CA ARG A 104 -9.62 9.58 16.87
C ARG A 104 -9.68 9.43 18.39
N ASP A 105 -9.64 10.56 19.10
CA ASP A 105 -9.79 10.65 20.56
C ASP A 105 -9.01 9.55 21.31
N VAL A 106 -7.68 9.60 21.17
CA VAL A 106 -6.78 8.58 21.72
C VAL A 106 -6.90 8.54 23.24
N GLY A 107 -7.26 7.37 23.75
CA GLY A 107 -7.41 7.09 25.17
C GLY A 107 -6.33 6.13 25.69
N PRO A 108 -6.13 6.04 27.02
CA PRO A 108 -5.16 5.13 27.63
C PRO A 108 -5.29 3.67 27.18
N GLU A 109 -6.50 3.23 26.84
CA GLU A 109 -6.80 1.89 26.34
C GLU A 109 -6.12 1.57 24.99
N ASP A 110 -5.91 2.58 24.14
CA ASP A 110 -5.25 2.39 22.84
C ASP A 110 -3.73 2.20 22.98
N GLY A 111 -3.13 2.68 24.08
CA GLY A 111 -1.69 2.60 24.34
C GLY A 111 -1.18 1.18 24.67
N TYR A 112 -2.09 0.23 24.90
CA TYR A 112 -1.78 -1.18 25.09
C TYR A 112 -1.74 -1.97 23.77
N LYS A 113 -2.21 -1.38 22.66
CA LYS A 113 -2.31 -2.04 21.36
C LYS A 113 -1.08 -1.77 20.51
N THR A 114 -0.78 -2.75 19.64
CA THR A 114 0.19 -2.60 18.55
C THR A 114 -0.50 -2.79 17.22
N TYR A 115 -0.10 -2.01 16.22
CA TYR A 115 -0.75 -1.96 14.92
C TYR A 115 0.21 -2.41 13.83
N GLN A 116 -0.29 -3.22 12.90
CA GLN A 116 0.43 -3.70 11.73
C GLN A 116 -0.43 -3.51 10.49
N CYS A 117 0.20 -3.12 9.38
CA CYS A 117 -0.47 -2.99 8.10
C CYS A 117 -0.39 -4.30 7.33
N ARG A 118 -1.39 -4.52 6.48
CA ARG A 118 -1.42 -5.59 5.48
C ARG A 118 -1.34 -4.96 4.10
N THR A 119 -0.34 -5.38 3.35
CA THR A 119 -0.07 -4.91 1.99
C THR A 119 -0.43 -5.98 0.98
N LYS A 120 -0.77 -5.57 -0.25
CA LYS A 120 -1.00 -6.44 -1.39
C LYS A 120 -0.24 -5.92 -2.60
N HIS A 121 0.59 -6.77 -3.19
CA HIS A 121 1.30 -6.46 -4.42
C HIS A 121 0.39 -6.73 -5.61
N ARG A 122 0.03 -5.72 -6.40
CA ARG A 122 -1.05 -5.85 -7.38
C ARG A 122 -0.67 -6.68 -8.61
N LEU A 123 0.62 -6.77 -8.94
CA LEU A 123 1.09 -7.55 -10.10
C LEU A 123 1.20 -9.05 -9.78
N THR A 124 1.54 -9.41 -8.55
CA THR A 124 1.74 -10.82 -8.13
C THR A 124 0.55 -11.36 -7.36
N GLY A 125 -0.31 -10.49 -6.82
CA GLY A 125 -1.44 -10.83 -5.95
C GLY A 125 -1.04 -11.19 -4.52
N GLU A 126 0.26 -11.24 -4.19
CA GLU A 126 0.75 -11.64 -2.88
C GLU A 126 0.37 -10.63 -1.80
N THR A 127 -0.09 -11.13 -0.64
CA THR A 127 -0.38 -10.29 0.53
C THR A 127 0.60 -10.53 1.64
N ARG A 128 1.10 -9.48 2.28
CA ARG A 128 2.06 -9.56 3.39
C ARG A 128 1.66 -8.64 4.54
N LEU A 129 1.97 -9.07 5.76
CA LEU A 129 1.94 -8.18 6.93
C LEU A 129 3.25 -7.41 7.00
N SER A 130 3.23 -6.24 7.64
CA SER A 130 4.46 -5.52 7.96
C SER A 130 5.39 -6.36 8.84
N ALA A 131 6.70 -6.23 8.62
CA ALA A 131 7.72 -6.91 9.40
C ALA A 131 7.74 -6.41 10.86
N THR A 132 7.43 -5.13 11.07
CA THR A 132 7.31 -4.51 12.39
C THR A 132 5.88 -4.14 12.72
N LYS A 133 5.60 -4.00 14.02
CA LYS A 133 4.35 -3.46 14.55
C LYS A 133 4.65 -2.16 15.28
N GLY A 134 3.89 -1.12 15.01
CA GLY A 134 4.02 0.15 15.73
C GLY A 134 3.17 0.16 16.99
N ARG A 135 3.72 0.63 18.10
CA ARG A 135 3.00 0.89 19.34
C ARG A 135 2.51 2.33 19.38
N LEU A 136 1.33 2.54 19.97
CA LEU A 136 0.87 3.88 20.32
C LEU A 136 1.42 4.25 21.71
N VAL A 137 2.22 5.30 21.77
CA VAL A 137 2.78 5.83 23.02
C VAL A 137 2.05 7.12 23.36
N ILE A 138 1.40 7.14 24.51
CA ILE A 138 0.58 8.26 24.95
C ILE A 138 1.40 9.10 25.93
N THR A 139 1.50 10.40 25.67
CA THR A 139 2.20 11.39 26.51
C THR A 139 1.24 12.35 27.21
#